data_AF-A0A3C1TAD0-F1
#
_entry.id   AF-A0A3C1TAD0-F1
#
_cell.length_a   1.000
_cell.length_b   1.000
_cell.length_c   1.000
_cell.angle_alpha   90.00
_cell.angle_beta   90.00
_cell.angle_gamma   90.00
#
_symmetry.space_group_name_H-M   'P 1'
#
loop_
_entity.id
_entity.type
_entity.pdbx_description
1 polymer ?
#
loop_
_entity_poly.entity_id
_entity_poly.type
_entity_poly.pdbx_seq_one_letter_code
_entity_poly.pdbx_strand_id
1 'polypeptide(L)'
;GGIKPQHALLLASDLDDETCLKYIDRFLMFYIKTAEPLQRTATWFNKLEGGMEYLRDVIINDSLGIAAELEHELQYLVDTYHDEWRVAVETPEIRARFSHFVNVEEPDPTLEFVEMRGQKRPADW
;
A
#
# COMPACT_ATOMS: atom_id res chain seq x y z
N GLY A 1 3.92 11.68 -7.96
CA GLY A 1 3.84 12.08 -9.38
C GLY A 1 4.80 11.24 -10.20
N GLY A 2 4.30 10.50 -11.18
CA GLY A 2 5.11 9.97 -12.28
C GLY A 2 5.06 10.96 -13.45
N ILE A 3 6.01 10.85 -14.38
CA ILE A 3 6.22 11.80 -15.50
C ILE A 3 5.00 11.87 -16.44
N LYS A 4 4.10 10.87 -16.41
CA LYS A 4 2.78 10.88 -17.05
C LYS A 4 1.73 10.25 -16.12
N PRO A 5 0.85 11.03 -15.47
CA PRO A 5 -0.24 10.46 -14.68
C PRO A 5 -1.25 9.76 -15.59
N GLN A 6 -1.78 8.63 -15.15
CA GLN A 6 -2.81 7.86 -15.86
C GLN A 6 -4.03 7.72 -14.95
N HIS A 7 -5.21 7.97 -15.49
CA HIS A 7 -6.46 7.79 -14.76
C HIS A 7 -6.74 6.30 -14.53
N ALA A 8 -7.43 6.00 -13.42
CA ALA A 8 -7.92 4.66 -13.15
C ALA A 8 -8.88 4.23 -14.27
N LEU A 9 -8.82 2.95 -14.61
CA LEU A 9 -9.70 2.30 -15.57
C LEU A 9 -10.56 1.27 -14.85
N LEU A 10 -11.81 1.13 -15.29
CA LEU A 10 -12.78 0.24 -14.66
C LEU A 10 -12.48 -1.22 -15.01
N LEU A 11 -12.08 -2.01 -14.02
CA LEU A 11 -11.88 -3.45 -14.17
C LEU A 11 -13.21 -4.21 -14.19
N ALA A 12 -14.05 -3.98 -13.18
CA ALA A 12 -15.36 -4.60 -13.01
C ALA A 12 -16.32 -3.66 -12.25
N SER A 13 -17.63 -3.85 -12.43
CA SER A 13 -18.70 -3.16 -11.71
C SER A 13 -19.76 -4.17 -11.24
N ASP A 14 -20.70 -3.71 -10.42
CA ASP A 14 -21.87 -4.50 -9.98
C ASP A 14 -21.49 -5.80 -9.26
N LEU A 15 -20.52 -5.69 -8.35
CA LEU A 15 -20.00 -6.79 -7.54
C LEU A 15 -20.54 -6.73 -6.11
N ASP A 16 -20.71 -7.90 -5.51
CA ASP A 16 -20.81 -8.04 -4.06
C ASP A 16 -19.43 -7.86 -3.40
N ASP A 17 -19.43 -7.63 -2.08
CA ASP A 17 -18.22 -7.36 -1.30
C ASP A 17 -17.22 -8.52 -1.35
N GLU A 18 -17.69 -9.77 -1.33
CA GLU A 18 -16.82 -10.95 -1.35
C GLU A 18 -16.11 -11.08 -2.71
N THR A 19 -16.85 -10.89 -3.80
CA THR A 19 -16.28 -10.91 -5.15
C THR A 19 -15.33 -9.74 -5.38
N CYS A 20 -15.66 -8.56 -4.86
CA CYS A 20 -14.79 -7.37 -4.92
C CYS A 20 -13.44 -7.64 -4.26
N LEU A 21 -13.44 -8.22 -3.05
CA LEU A 21 -12.20 -8.59 -2.34
C LEU A 21 -11.38 -9.61 -3.13
N LYS A 22 -12.00 -10.70 -3.61
CA LYS A 22 -11.29 -11.70 -4.44
C LYS A 22 -10.61 -11.08 -5.66
N TYR A 23 -11.27 -10.16 -6.36
CA TYR A 23 -10.69 -9.52 -7.53
C TYR A 23 -9.53 -8.58 -7.17
N ILE A 24 -9.60 -7.89 -6.03
CA ILE A 24 -8.49 -7.10 -5.51
C ILE A 24 -7.31 -8.03 -5.20
N ASP A 25 -7.56 -9.15 -4.53
CA ASP A 25 -6.51 -10.09 -4.12
C ASP A 25 -5.77 -10.67 -5.32
N ARG A 26 -6.53 -11.17 -6.29
CA ARG A 26 -6.00 -11.67 -7.56
C ARG A 26 -5.22 -10.58 -8.29
N PHE A 27 -5.76 -9.36 -8.38
CA PHE A 27 -5.10 -8.25 -9.07
C PHE A 27 -3.76 -7.91 -8.42
N LEU A 28 -3.74 -7.75 -7.09
CA LEU A 28 -2.52 -7.41 -6.35
C LEU A 28 -1.46 -8.50 -6.50
N MET A 29 -1.83 -9.76 -6.34
CA MET A 29 -0.88 -10.86 -6.45
C MET A 29 -0.38 -11.07 -7.89
N PHE A 30 -1.27 -10.96 -8.87
CA PHE A 30 -0.86 -11.01 -10.28
C PHE A 30 0.10 -9.88 -10.64
N TYR A 31 -0.17 -8.66 -10.16
CA TYR A 31 0.72 -7.52 -10.31
C TYR A 31 2.09 -7.76 -9.64
N ILE A 32 2.11 -8.21 -8.38
CA ILE A 32 3.36 -8.49 -7.63
C ILE A 32 4.22 -9.53 -8.37
N LYS A 33 3.60 -10.58 -8.92
CA LYS A 33 4.34 -11.65 -9.61
C LYS A 33 4.87 -11.26 -10.99
N THR A 34 4.17 -10.36 -11.70
CA THR A 34 4.45 -10.10 -13.12
C THR A 34 5.09 -8.74 -13.38
N ALA A 35 5.09 -7.83 -12.40
CA ALA A 35 5.75 -6.54 -12.52
C ALA A 35 7.26 -6.61 -12.34
N GLU A 36 7.97 -5.75 -13.05
CA GLU A 36 9.40 -5.50 -12.85
C GLU A 36 9.64 -4.77 -11.50
N PRO A 37 10.83 -4.92 -10.89
CA PRO A 37 11.18 -4.18 -9.68
C PRO A 37 10.97 -2.66 -9.84
N LEU A 38 10.32 -2.04 -8.85
CA LEU A 38 10.00 -0.60 -8.82
C LEU A 38 9.08 -0.12 -9.96
N GLN A 39 8.48 -1.04 -10.72
CA GLN A 39 7.47 -0.69 -11.71
C GLN A 39 6.18 -0.26 -11.00
N ARG A 40 5.43 0.67 -11.61
CA ARG A 40 4.11 1.07 -11.14
C ARG A 40 3.02 0.38 -11.96
N THR A 41 1.85 0.18 -11.36
CA THR A 41 0.69 -0.47 -11.97
C THR A 41 0.34 0.08 -13.35
N ALA A 42 0.34 1.40 -13.56
CA ALA A 42 0.06 1.99 -14.88
C ALA A 42 1.07 1.56 -15.95
N THR A 43 2.37 1.62 -15.66
CA THR A 43 3.43 1.22 -16.60
C THR A 43 3.43 -0.28 -16.84
N TRP A 44 3.15 -1.07 -15.79
CA TRP A 44 2.97 -2.52 -15.90
C TRP A 44 1.80 -2.87 -16.80
N PHE A 45 0.63 -2.28 -16.53
CA PHE A 45 -0.60 -2.51 -17.31
C PHE A 45 -0.41 -2.18 -18.79
N ASN A 46 0.25 -1.07 -19.11
CA ASN A 46 0.50 -0.67 -20.50
C ASN A 46 1.46 -1.62 -21.25
N LYS A 47 2.21 -2.48 -20.56
CA LYS A 47 3.06 -3.52 -21.16
C LYS A 47 2.31 -4.85 -21.37
N LEU A 48 1.15 -5.06 -20.76
CA LEU A 48 0.38 -6.29 -20.92
C LEU A 48 -0.19 -6.37 -22.34
N GLU A 49 0.19 -7.42 -23.08
CA GLU A 49 -0.45 -7.72 -24.36
C GLU A 49 -1.94 -8.03 -24.13
N GLY A 50 -2.82 -7.42 -24.93
CA GLY A 50 -4.27 -7.52 -24.76
C GLY A 50 -4.87 -6.56 -23.73
N GLY A 51 -4.06 -5.83 -22.96
CA GLY A 51 -4.51 -4.72 -22.11
C GLY A 51 -5.62 -5.10 -21.13
N MET A 52 -6.70 -4.30 -21.10
CA MET A 52 -7.79 -4.49 -20.14
C MET A 52 -8.55 -5.80 -20.33
N GLU A 53 -8.75 -6.22 -21.59
CA GLU A 53 -9.48 -7.46 -21.86
C GLU A 53 -8.68 -8.67 -21.37
N TYR A 54 -7.37 -8.70 -21.61
CA TYR A 54 -6.52 -9.75 -21.04
C TYR A 54 -6.53 -9.72 -19.52
N LEU A 55 -6.40 -8.53 -18.90
CA LEU A 55 -6.43 -8.42 -17.45
C LEU A 55 -7.76 -8.92 -16.86
N ARG A 56 -8.90 -8.57 -17.47
CA ARG A 56 -10.21 -9.11 -17.06
C ARG A 56 -10.26 -10.62 -17.20
N ASP A 57 -9.76 -11.16 -18.30
CA ASP A 57 -9.79 -12.60 -18.53
C ASP A 57 -8.97 -13.38 -17.49
N VAL A 58 -7.80 -12.87 -17.12
CA VAL A 58 -6.97 -13.47 -16.07
C VAL A 58 -7.63 -13.35 -14.69
N ILE A 59 -8.13 -12.17 -14.32
CA ILE A 59 -8.60 -11.90 -12.95
C ILE A 59 -10.03 -12.41 -12.70
N ILE A 60 -10.91 -12.28 -13.69
CA ILE A 60 -12.35 -12.58 -13.58
C ILE A 60 -12.63 -13.99 -14.09
N ASN A 61 -12.18 -14.31 -15.31
CA ASN A 61 -12.50 -15.57 -15.97
C ASN A 61 -11.51 -16.71 -15.64
N ASP A 62 -10.46 -16.40 -14.86
CA ASP A 62 -9.41 -17.35 -14.48
C ASP A 62 -8.79 -18.09 -15.68
N SER A 63 -8.51 -17.37 -16.76
CA SER A 63 -8.04 -17.99 -18.01
C SER A 63 -6.68 -18.69 -17.91
N LEU A 64 -5.92 -18.42 -16.84
CA LEU A 64 -4.65 -19.07 -16.52
C LEU A 64 -4.80 -20.20 -15.49
N GLY A 65 -5.95 -20.35 -14.83
CA GLY A 65 -6.18 -21.36 -13.80
C GLY A 65 -5.39 -21.14 -12.51
N ILE A 66 -5.06 -19.88 -12.18
CA ILE A 66 -4.20 -19.50 -11.03
C ILE A 66 -4.94 -18.70 -9.97
N ALA A 67 -6.23 -18.37 -10.15
CA ALA A 67 -6.95 -17.49 -9.24
C ALA A 67 -6.92 -17.97 -7.78
N ALA A 68 -7.13 -19.28 -7.55
CA ALA A 68 -7.10 -19.85 -6.20
C ALA A 68 -5.71 -19.80 -5.55
N GLU A 69 -4.64 -19.93 -6.35
CA GLU A 69 -3.25 -19.80 -5.85
C GLU A 69 -2.99 -18.35 -5.43
N LEU A 70 -3.40 -17.38 -6.25
CA LEU A 70 -3.25 -15.96 -5.95
C LEU A 70 -4.01 -15.58 -4.67
N GLU A 71 -5.25 -16.05 -4.50
CA GLU A 71 -6.04 -15.82 -3.28
C GLU A 71 -5.36 -16.41 -2.03
N HIS A 72 -4.86 -17.64 -2.12
CA HIS A 72 -4.16 -18.30 -1.01
C HIS A 72 -2.87 -17.56 -0.61
N GLU A 73 -2.09 -17.09 -1.59
CA GLU A 73 -0.89 -16.33 -1.32
C GLU A 73 -1.16 -14.97 -0.68
N LEU A 74 -2.22 -14.26 -1.11
CA LEU A 74 -2.59 -13.03 -0.43
C LEU A 74 -3.04 -13.33 1.01
N GLN A 75 -3.84 -14.38 1.21
CA GLN A 75 -4.26 -14.76 2.56
C GLN A 75 -3.05 -15.04 3.46
N TYR A 76 -2.01 -15.72 2.94
CA TYR A 76 -0.77 -15.92 3.68
C TYR A 76 -0.08 -14.60 4.06
N LEU A 77 -0.03 -13.61 3.15
CA LEU A 77 0.52 -12.27 3.45
C LEU A 77 -0.29 -11.54 4.52
N VAL A 78 -1.61 -11.67 4.50
CA VAL A 78 -2.51 -11.11 5.51
C VAL A 78 -2.30 -11.79 6.86
N ASP A 79 -2.24 -13.12 6.88
CA ASP A 79 -2.07 -13.91 8.11
C ASP A 79 -0.72 -13.68 8.78
N THR A 80 0.31 -13.34 7.98
CA THR A 80 1.67 -13.08 8.46
C THR A 80 1.98 -11.59 8.60
N TYR A 81 1.01 -10.71 8.34
CA TYR A 81 1.19 -9.28 8.48
C TYR A 81 1.53 -8.90 9.93
N HIS A 82 2.57 -8.09 10.08
CA HIS A 82 3.03 -7.57 11.36
C HIS A 82 3.24 -6.07 11.26
N ASP A 83 2.50 -5.30 12.06
CA ASP A 83 2.61 -3.84 12.08
C ASP A 83 3.73 -3.40 13.04
N GLU A 84 4.89 -3.11 12.48
CA GLU A 84 6.05 -2.62 13.24
C GLU A 84 5.78 -1.27 13.93
N TRP A 85 4.93 -0.42 13.36
CA TRP A 85 4.59 0.88 13.95
C TRP A 85 3.68 0.72 15.14
N ARG A 86 2.70 -0.19 15.06
CA ARG A 86 1.90 -0.56 16.22
C ARG A 86 2.80 -1.06 17.35
N VAL A 87 3.75 -1.95 17.05
CA VAL A 87 4.72 -2.43 18.05
C VAL A 87 5.55 -1.28 18.63
N ALA A 88 6.03 -0.36 17.79
CA ALA A 88 6.79 0.79 18.23
C ALA A 88 6.00 1.72 19.16
N VAL A 89 4.70 1.90 18.89
CA VAL A 89 3.80 2.71 19.71
C VAL A 89 3.40 1.99 20.99
N GLU A 90 3.12 0.69 20.95
CA GLU A 90 2.63 -0.05 22.12
C GLU A 90 3.77 -0.44 23.09
N THR A 91 5.00 -0.57 22.61
CA THR A 91 6.18 -0.97 23.41
C THR A 91 6.91 0.26 24.00
N PRO A 92 6.85 0.51 25.32
CA PRO A 92 7.50 1.67 25.95
C PRO A 92 9.00 1.80 25.63
N GLU A 93 9.72 0.69 25.60
CA GLU A 93 11.17 0.65 25.37
C GLU A 93 11.54 1.03 23.94
N ILE A 94 10.69 0.68 22.95
CA ILE A 94 10.89 1.09 21.55
C ILE A 94 10.46 2.55 21.38
N ARG A 95 9.31 2.94 21.94
CA ARG A 95 8.81 4.31 21.91
C ARG A 95 9.82 5.31 22.50
N ALA A 96 10.52 4.93 23.56
CA ALA A 96 11.57 5.75 24.17
C ALA A 96 12.74 6.07 23.22
N ARG A 97 12.94 5.29 22.16
CA ARG A 97 13.98 5.54 21.15
C ARG A 97 13.64 6.73 20.22
N PHE A 98 12.37 7.12 20.16
CA PHE A 98 11.91 8.26 19.36
C PHE A 98 11.98 9.57 20.17
N SER A 99 13.13 9.85 20.80
CA SER A 99 13.41 11.12 21.46
C SER A 99 14.07 12.12 20.49
N HIS A 100 13.99 13.41 20.82
CA HIS A 100 14.56 14.47 19.98
C HIS A 100 16.10 14.40 19.94
N PHE A 101 16.73 14.19 21.09
CA PHE A 101 18.15 13.88 21.21
C PHE A 101 18.34 12.65 22.11
N VAL A 102 19.35 11.84 21.82
CA VAL A 102 19.68 10.63 22.61
C VAL A 102 20.57 10.98 23.81
N ASN A 103 21.26 12.12 23.75
CA ASN A 103 22.30 12.55 24.68
C ASN A 103 21.92 13.75 25.55
N VAL A 104 20.74 14.35 25.33
CA VAL A 104 20.27 15.56 26.02
C VAL A 104 18.78 15.41 26.28
N GLU A 105 18.35 15.61 27.53
CA GLU A 105 16.93 15.55 27.92
C GLU A 105 16.17 16.84 27.56
N GLU A 106 16.90 17.94 27.45
CA GLU A 106 16.35 19.26 27.15
C GLU A 106 15.86 19.34 25.69
N PRO A 107 14.63 19.84 25.45
CA PRO A 107 14.15 20.09 24.10
C PRO A 107 14.95 21.22 23.45
N ASP A 108 15.08 21.19 22.12
CA ASP A 108 15.77 22.25 21.38
C ASP A 108 15.09 23.61 21.62
N PRO A 109 15.80 24.58 22.23
CA PRO A 109 15.22 25.88 22.57
C PRO A 109 14.91 26.74 21.34
N THR A 110 15.41 26.38 20.16
CA THR A 110 15.10 27.06 18.89
C THR A 110 13.80 26.59 18.24
N LEU A 111 13.19 25.51 18.77
CA LEU A 111 12.03 24.85 18.19
C LEU A 111 10.75 25.31 18.88
N GLU A 112 10.17 26.39 18.35
CA GLU A 112 8.88 26.90 18.80
C GLU A 112 7.73 26.16 18.10
N PHE A 113 6.65 25.89 18.83
CA PHE A 113 5.44 25.27 18.27
C PHE A 113 4.23 26.15 18.53
N VAL A 114 3.41 26.33 17.49
CA VAL A 114 2.14 27.04 17.51
C VAL A 114 0.98 26.08 17.28
N GLU A 115 -0.19 26.42 17.80
CA GLU A 115 -1.40 25.64 17.56
C GLU A 115 -2.05 26.03 16.23
N MET A 116 -2.32 25.07 15.36
CA MET A 116 -3.05 25.29 14.12
C MET A 116 -4.13 24.22 13.98
N ARG A 117 -5.39 24.65 13.99
CA ARG A 117 -6.57 23.75 13.87
C ARG A 117 -6.58 22.62 14.92
N GLY A 118 -6.19 22.93 16.15
CA GLY A 118 -6.14 21.97 17.26
C GLY A 118 -4.95 20.99 17.21
N GLN A 119 -3.99 21.20 16.30
CA GLN A 119 -2.79 20.39 16.19
C GLN A 119 -1.53 21.23 16.45
N LYS A 120 -0.53 20.61 17.09
CA LYS A 120 0.80 21.20 17.32
C LYS A 120 1.55 21.29 15.99
N ARG A 121 1.94 22.50 15.58
CA ARG A 121 2.69 22.78 14.34
C ARG A 121 3.98 23.54 14.69
N PRO A 122 5.12 23.31 14.02
CA PRO A 122 6.28 24.20 14.16
C PRO A 122 5.93 25.65 13.82
N ALA A 123 6.48 26.61 14.55
CA ALA A 123 6.37 28.03 14.24
C ALA A 123 6.98 28.34 12.86
N ASP A 124 6.54 29.43 12.24
CA ASP A 124 7.15 29.93 11.01
C ASP A 124 8.56 30.46 11.30
N TRP A 125 9.48 30.23 10.37
CA TRP A 125 10.91 30.58 10.47
C TRP A 125 11.17 32.03 10.06
#